data_AF-A0A3S0DYR4-F1
#
_entry.id   AF-A0A3S0DYR4-F1
#
_cell.length_a   1.000
_cell.length_b   1.000
_cell.length_c   1.000
_cell.angle_alpha   90.00
_cell.angle_beta   90.00
_cell.angle_gamma   90.00
#
_symmetry.space_group_name_H-M   'P 1'
#
loop_
_entity.id
_entity.type
_entity.pdbx_description
1 polymer ?
#
loop_
_entity_poly.entity_id
_entity_poly.type
_entity_poly.pdbx_seq_one_letter_code
_entity_poly.pdbx_strand_id
1 'polypeptide(L)'
;MAQTGIKLHHVSNQTPADLEHKQLEVEKVGVIVGFLAGLPLAVGTVSEVLTAHNAPEWLTGLAMVMTVAATTSVGLRLGSAVAGLLGKRN
;
A
#
# COMPACT_ATOMS: atom_id res chain seq x y z
N MET A 1 30.47 18.63 45.45
CA MET A 1 29.84 19.38 44.34
C MET A 1 28.99 18.39 43.57
N ALA A 2 27.67 18.60 43.57
CA ALA A 2 26.68 17.68 43.04
C ALA A 2 26.30 18.01 41.59
N GLN A 3 25.69 17.01 40.93
CA GLN A 3 24.78 17.10 39.78
C GLN A 3 25.37 17.44 38.39
N THR A 4 25.51 16.41 37.55
CA THR A 4 24.61 16.04 36.44
C THR A 4 24.86 16.82 35.16
N GLY A 5 25.69 16.24 34.29
CA GLY A 5 25.74 16.56 32.87
C GLY A 5 25.19 15.39 32.05
N ILE A 6 23.93 15.00 32.27
CA ILE A 6 23.20 14.17 31.30
C ILE A 6 22.97 15.06 30.07
N LYS A 7 23.92 15.10 29.14
CA LYS A 7 23.67 15.58 27.79
C LYS A 7 23.42 14.37 26.90
N LEU A 8 22.12 14.08 26.78
CA LEU A 8 21.47 13.27 25.75
C LEU A 8 22.33 13.14 24.47
N HIS A 9 23.06 12.04 24.36
CA HIS A 9 23.28 11.41 23.06
C HIS A 9 22.04 10.56 22.78
N HIS A 10 20.91 11.21 22.48
CA HIS A 10 19.81 10.55 21.79
C HIS A 10 20.15 10.54 20.30
N VAL A 11 21.30 9.93 19.97
CA VAL A 11 21.60 9.54 18.60
C VAL A 11 20.70 8.33 18.37
N SER A 12 19.57 8.60 17.73
CA SER A 12 18.64 7.62 17.23
C SER A 12 19.42 6.51 16.50
N ASN A 13 19.60 5.37 17.17
CA ASN A 13 20.03 4.12 16.56
C ASN A 13 18.87 3.54 15.74
N GLN A 14 18.31 4.33 14.81
CA GLN A 14 17.50 3.75 13.74
C GLN A 14 18.49 3.10 12.77
N THR A 15 18.80 1.84 13.05
CA THR A 15 19.58 0.98 12.15
C THR A 15 18.90 1.01 10.78
N PRO A 16 19.64 1.08 9.65
CA PRO A 16 19.04 1.10 8.31
C PRO A 16 18.02 -0.03 8.06
N ALA A 17 18.19 -1.18 8.71
CA ALA A 17 17.25 -2.30 8.68
C ALA A 17 15.86 -1.99 9.28
N ASP A 18 15.78 -1.09 10.26
CA ASP A 18 14.51 -0.64 10.88
C ASP A 18 13.75 0.32 9.96
N LEU A 19 14.47 1.14 9.19
CA LEU A 19 13.88 2.04 8.20
C LEU A 19 13.34 1.25 7.00
N GLU A 20 14.08 0.22 6.54
CA GLU A 20 13.62 -0.69 5.49
C GLU A 20 12.37 -1.49 5.92
N HIS A 21 12.34 -2.01 7.15
CA HIS A 21 11.15 -2.68 7.68
C HIS A 21 9.93 -1.76 7.69
N LYS A 22 10.11 -0.51 8.12
CA LYS A 22 9.02 0.47 8.16
C LYS A 22 8.51 0.84 6.76
N GLN A 23 9.40 0.92 5.77
CA GLN A 23 8.98 1.12 4.37
C GLN A 23 8.19 -0.07 3.83
N LEU A 24 8.66 -1.30 4.10
CA LEU A 24 7.98 -2.54 3.71
C LEU A 24 6.59 -2.67 4.33
N GLU A 25 6.41 -2.23 5.59
CA GLU A 25 5.10 -2.21 6.24
C GLU A 25 4.12 -1.25 5.55
N VAL A 26 4.56 -0.02 5.23
CA VAL A 26 3.71 0.98 4.56
C VAL A 26 3.34 0.54 3.14
N GLU A 27 4.27 -0.10 2.43
CA GLU A 27 4.00 -0.69 1.11
C GLU A 27 2.96 -1.81 1.18
N LYS A 28 3.07 -2.72 2.16
CA LYS A 28 2.07 -3.78 2.40
C LYS A 28 0.70 -3.20 2.72
N VAL A 29 0.62 -2.14 3.52
CA VAL A 29 -0.65 -1.48 3.79
C VAL A 29 -1.25 -0.91 2.49
N GLY A 30 -0.41 -0.32 1.62
CA GLY A 30 -0.81 0.13 0.29
C GLY A 30 -1.43 -0.98 -0.56
N VAL A 31 -0.82 -2.17 -0.60
CA VAL A 31 -1.36 -3.37 -1.28
C VAL A 31 -2.74 -3.72 -0.74
N ILE A 32 -2.86 -3.82 0.58
CA ILE A 32 -4.09 -4.26 1.25
C ILE A 32 -5.22 -3.28 0.96
N VAL A 33 -4.96 -1.98 1.09
CA VAL A 33 -5.96 -0.94 0.79
C VAL A 33 -6.35 -0.99 -0.69
N GLY A 34 -5.39 -1.11 -1.60
CA GLY A 34 -5.66 -1.22 -3.04
C GLY A 34 -6.46 -2.46 -3.42
N PHE A 35 -6.22 -3.59 -2.75
CA PHE A 35 -6.98 -4.82 -2.93
C PHE A 35 -8.41 -4.72 -2.35
N LEU A 36 -8.54 -4.18 -1.13
CA LEU A 36 -9.84 -3.99 -0.46
C LEU A 36 -10.74 -3.01 -1.21
N ALA A 37 -10.17 -2.00 -1.87
CA ALA A 37 -10.91 -1.12 -2.77
C ALA A 37 -11.22 -1.80 -4.12
N GLY A 38 -10.29 -2.60 -4.63
CA GLY A 38 -10.40 -3.32 -5.90
C GLY A 38 -11.48 -4.38 -5.94
N LEU A 39 -11.66 -5.14 -4.86
CA LEU A 39 -12.63 -6.23 -4.79
C LEU A 39 -14.09 -5.75 -4.98
N PRO A 40 -14.59 -4.74 -4.24
CA PRO A 40 -15.92 -4.19 -4.46
C PRO A 40 -16.10 -3.60 -5.87
N LEU A 41 -15.07 -2.99 -6.44
CA LEU A 41 -15.12 -2.49 -7.82
C LEU A 41 -15.22 -3.63 -8.83
N ALA A 42 -14.42 -4.69 -8.68
CA ALA A 42 -14.46 -5.83 -9.57
C ALA A 42 -15.79 -6.58 -9.50
N VAL A 43 -16.29 -6.86 -8.28
CA VAL A 43 -17.51 -7.64 -8.06
C VAL A 43 -18.78 -6.81 -8.29
N GLY A 44 -18.78 -5.55 -7.86
CA GLY A 44 -19.93 -4.65 -8.00
C GLY A 44 -20.00 -4.08 -9.41
N THR A 45 -19.10 -3.16 -9.74
CA THR A 45 -19.25 -2.35 -10.96
C THR A 45 -18.84 -3.11 -12.23
N VAL A 46 -17.69 -3.78 -12.22
CA VAL A 46 -17.17 -4.43 -13.44
C VAL A 46 -18.00 -5.64 -13.82
N SER A 47 -18.38 -6.46 -12.85
CA SER A 47 -19.29 -7.59 -13.07
C SER A 47 -20.63 -7.13 -13.64
N GLU A 48 -21.25 -6.11 -13.03
CA GLU A 48 -22.56 -5.61 -13.42
C GLU A 48 -22.54 -5.02 -14.83
N VAL A 49 -21.54 -4.20 -15.15
CA VAL A 49 -21.36 -3.61 -16.49
C VAL A 49 -21.17 -4.69 -17.55
N LEU A 50 -20.30 -5.66 -17.32
CA LEU A 50 -20.03 -6.72 -18.30
C LEU A 50 -21.22 -7.66 -18.48
N THR A 51 -21.92 -7.97 -17.39
CA THR A 51 -23.17 -8.75 -17.44
C THR A 51 -24.27 -7.99 -18.18
N ALA A 52 -24.42 -6.68 -17.95
CA ALA A 52 -25.38 -5.83 -18.65
C ALA A 52 -25.13 -5.78 -20.17
N HIS A 53 -23.87 -5.98 -20.60
CA HIS A 53 -23.48 -6.04 -22.00
C HIS A 53 -23.42 -7.47 -22.58
N ASN A 54 -23.95 -8.49 -21.88
CA ASN A 54 -23.87 -9.90 -22.28
C ASN A 54 -22.43 -10.35 -22.62
N ALA A 55 -21.44 -9.84 -21.88
CA ALA A 55 -20.07 -10.27 -22.04
C ALA A 55 -19.92 -11.76 -21.67
N PRO A 56 -19.08 -12.51 -22.39
CA PRO A 56 -18.82 -13.90 -22.07
C PRO A 56 -18.07 -14.04 -20.74
N GLU A 57 -18.36 -15.09 -19.98
CA GLU A 57 -17.85 -15.29 -18.61
C GLU A 57 -16.32 -15.26 -18.50
N TRP A 58 -15.61 -15.78 -19.49
CA TRP A 58 -14.14 -15.75 -19.52
C TRP A 58 -13.59 -14.33 -19.57
N LEU A 59 -14.30 -13.41 -20.26
CA LEU A 59 -13.93 -12.01 -20.35
C LEU A 59 -14.24 -11.28 -19.05
N THR A 60 -15.37 -11.60 -18.42
CA THR A 60 -15.75 -11.08 -17.10
C THR A 60 -14.72 -11.48 -16.03
N GLY A 61 -14.31 -12.75 -16.01
CA GLY A 61 -13.25 -13.23 -15.12
C GLY A 61 -11.93 -12.50 -15.34
N LEU A 62 -11.51 -12.32 -16.60
CA LEU A 62 -10.30 -11.57 -16.94
C LEU A 62 -10.38 -10.10 -16.48
N ALA A 63 -11.51 -9.44 -16.72
CA ALA A 63 -11.71 -8.04 -16.34
C ALA A 63 -11.70 -7.85 -14.82
N MET A 64 -12.30 -8.78 -14.07
CA MET A 64 -12.23 -8.76 -12.60
C MET A 64 -10.78 -8.87 -12.11
N VAL A 65 -10.02 -9.85 -12.63
CA VAL A 65 -8.60 -10.03 -12.27
C VAL A 65 -7.79 -8.78 -12.60
N MET A 66 -7.98 -8.22 -13.80
CA MET A 66 -7.28 -7.00 -14.23
C MET A 66 -7.64 -5.80 -13.37
N THR A 67 -8.90 -5.67 -12.96
CA THR A 67 -9.36 -4.59 -12.08
C THR A 67 -8.67 -4.66 -10.73
N VAL A 68 -8.67 -5.84 -10.10
CA VAL A 68 -7.99 -6.06 -8.81
C VAL A 68 -6.49 -5.82 -8.94
N ALA A 69 -5.86 -6.35 -9.99
CA ALA A 69 -4.43 -6.14 -10.24
C ALA A 69 -4.08 -4.66 -10.43
N ALA A 70 -4.91 -3.92 -11.16
CA ALA A 70 -4.71 -2.49 -11.38
C ALA A 70 -4.84 -1.69 -10.09
N THR A 71 -5.89 -1.91 -9.29
CA THR A 71 -6.08 -1.18 -8.03
C THR A 71 -5.04 -1.56 -6.99
N THR A 72 -4.62 -2.82 -6.92
CA THR A 72 -3.51 -3.25 -6.06
C THR A 72 -2.18 -2.63 -6.50
N SER A 73 -1.91 -2.54 -7.81
CA SER A 73 -0.71 -1.87 -8.33
C SER A 73 -0.71 -0.38 -8.01
N VAL A 74 -1.86 0.29 -8.10
CA VAL A 74 -2.02 1.69 -7.66
C VAL A 74 -1.79 1.81 -6.15
N GLY A 75 -2.36 0.90 -5.35
CA GLY A 75 -2.14 0.85 -3.90
C GLY A 75 -0.66 0.70 -3.52
N LEU A 76 0.09 -0.16 -4.22
CA LEU A 76 1.54 -0.31 -4.09
C LEU A 76 2.29 0.98 -4.41
N ARG A 77 1.96 1.64 -5.52
CA ARG A 77 2.61 2.89 -5.94
C ARG A 77 2.34 4.03 -4.96
N LEU A 78 1.13 4.12 -4.42
CA LEU A 78 0.78 5.11 -3.41
C LEU A 78 1.45 4.80 -2.07
N GLY A 79 1.46 3.53 -1.65
CA GLY A 79 2.14 3.07 -0.44
C GLY A 79 3.64 3.37 -0.48
N SER A 80 4.31 3.03 -1.59
CA SER A 80 5.73 3.33 -1.80
C SER A 80 6.02 4.84 -1.87
N ALA A 81 5.17 5.64 -2.51
CA ALA A 81 5.32 7.10 -2.52
C ALA A 81 5.17 7.71 -1.12
N VAL A 82 4.20 7.24 -0.33
CA VAL A 82 3.99 7.67 1.06
C VAL A 82 5.15 7.24 1.95
N ALA A 83 5.67 6.01 1.78
CA ALA A 83 6.84 5.51 2.47
C ALA A 83 8.10 6.35 2.16
N GLY A 84 8.28 6.76 0.90
CA GLY A 84 9.37 7.65 0.49
C GLY A 84 9.26 9.05 1.08
N LEU A 85 8.05 9.61 1.17
CA LEU A 85 7.80 10.91 1.81
C LEU A 85 8.02 10.87 3.32
N LEU A 86 7.62 9.78 3.99
CA LEU A 86 7.85 9.57 5.43
C LEU A 86 9.34 9.37 5.73
N GLY A 87 10.07 8.62 4.89
CA GLY A 87 11.52 8.43 5.01
C GLY A 87 12.33 9.71 4.84
N LYS A 88 11.82 10.69 4.07
CA LYS A 88 12.46 12.01 3.86
C LYS A 88 12.20 13.01 5.01
N ARG A 89 11.23 12.74 5.90
CA ARG A 89 10.85 13.61 7.02
C ARG A 89 11.52 13.26 8.35
N ASN A 90 12.24 12.13 8.42
CA ASN A 90 13.13 11.76 9.51
C ASN A 90 14.58 12.11 9.18
#